data_AF-A0A7K5L0Z2-F1
#
_entry.id   AF-A0A7K5L0Z2-F1
#
_cell.length_a   1.000
_cell.length_b   1.000
_cell.length_c   1.000
_cell.angle_alpha   90.00
_cell.angle_beta   90.00
_cell.angle_gamma   90.00
#
_symmetry.space_group_name_H-M   'P 1'
#
loop_
_entity.id
_entity.type
_entity.pdbx_description
1 polymer ?
#
loop_
_entity_poly.entity_id
_entity_poly.type
_entity_poly.pdbx_seq_one_letter_code
_entity_poly.pdbx_strand_id
1 'polypeptide(L)'
;SHQEATEKEVERILRILQTHFENDPTFASPANTPISFFDFVIDPNSFAHTVENMFHVSFLIRDGLARIKLDEDELPIIEPTKPSGRGEEDGRAGARNQVVISLDQREWK
;
A
#
# COMPACT_ATOMS: atom_id res chain seq x y z
N SER A 1 20.94 1.46 -13.62
CA SER A 1 20.31 2.73 -14.07
C SER A 1 19.41 3.26 -12.95
N HIS A 2 19.07 4.56 -12.87
CA HIS A 2 18.14 5.07 -11.84
C HIS A 2 16.77 4.36 -11.88
N GLN A 3 16.28 4.05 -13.09
CA GLN A 3 15.03 3.31 -13.29
C GLN A 3 15.06 1.90 -12.67
N GLU A 4 16.20 1.22 -12.73
CA GLU A 4 16.41 -0.11 -12.15
C GLU A 4 16.40 -0.07 -10.61
N ALA A 5 16.84 1.04 -10.01
CA ALA A 5 16.76 1.23 -8.56
C ALA A 5 15.30 1.43 -8.12
N THR A 6 14.53 2.22 -8.87
CA THR A 6 13.09 2.41 -8.60
C THR A 6 12.30 1.11 -8.70
N GLU A 7 12.58 0.26 -9.70
CA GLU A 7 11.91 -1.03 -9.87
C GLU A 7 12.18 -1.97 -8.68
N LYS A 8 13.43 -2.06 -8.23
CA LYS A 8 13.80 -2.85 -7.05
C LYS A 8 13.10 -2.40 -5.78
N GLU A 9 12.93 -1.08 -5.58
CA GLU A 9 12.21 -0.56 -4.41
C GLU A 9 10.70 -0.86 -4.47
N VAL A 10 10.08 -0.76 -5.65
CA VAL A 10 8.68 -1.13 -5.84
C VAL A 10 8.46 -2.62 -5.54
N GLU A 11 9.34 -3.50 -6.04
CA GLU A 11 9.30 -4.93 -5.73
C GLU A 11 9.52 -5.20 -4.23
N ARG A 12 10.46 -4.49 -3.59
CA ARG A 12 10.72 -4.62 -2.15
C ARG A 12 9.48 -4.25 -1.34
N ILE A 13 8.85 -3.12 -1.65
CA ILE A 13 7.64 -2.64 -0.97
C ILE A 13 6.48 -3.62 -1.17
N LEU A 14 6.29 -4.15 -2.38
CA LEU A 14 5.26 -5.16 -2.64
C LEU A 14 5.47 -6.42 -1.79
N ARG A 15 6.72 -6.91 -1.69
CA ARG A 15 7.05 -8.08 -0.87
C ARG A 15 6.77 -7.85 0.60
N ILE A 16 7.08 -6.66 1.13
CA ILE A 16 6.77 -6.31 2.53
C ILE A 16 5.26 -6.32 2.74
N LEU A 17 4.51 -5.69 1.84
CA LEU A 17 3.04 -5.68 1.90
C LEU A 17 2.47 -7.09 1.87
N GLN A 18 2.93 -7.97 0.97
CA GLN A 18 2.48 -9.36 0.88
C GLN A 18 2.87 -10.17 2.13
N THR A 19 4.11 -10.04 2.59
CA THR A 19 4.64 -10.78 3.75
C THR A 19 3.81 -10.51 5.00
N HIS A 20 3.41 -9.25 5.22
CA HIS A 20 2.56 -8.89 6.36
C HIS A 20 1.17 -9.55 6.30
N PHE A 21 0.65 -9.82 5.10
CA PHE A 21 -0.64 -10.49 4.91
C PHE A 21 -0.55 -12.02 4.88
N GLU A 22 0.61 -12.59 4.52
CA GLU A 22 0.82 -14.04 4.41
C GLU A 22 1.34 -14.69 5.72
N ASN A 23 1.97 -13.94 6.63
CA ASN A 23 2.73 -14.50 7.76
C ASN A 23 2.18 -14.21 9.18
N ASP A 24 0.86 -14.21 9.42
CA ASP A 24 0.35 -14.28 10.81
C ASP A 24 -0.16 -15.68 11.20
N PRO A 25 0.71 -16.58 11.69
CA PRO A 25 0.33 -17.85 12.29
C PRO A 25 0.07 -17.77 13.81
N THR A 26 0.11 -16.58 14.43
CA THR A 26 0.10 -16.43 15.90
C THR A 26 -1.22 -15.96 16.50
N PHE A 27 -2.13 -15.42 15.69
CA PHE A 27 -3.53 -15.22 16.08
C PHE A 27 -4.41 -16.31 15.47
N ALA A 28 -5.22 -16.96 16.30
CA ALA A 28 -6.18 -18.00 15.90
C ALA A 28 -7.39 -17.46 15.10
N SER A 29 -7.15 -16.48 14.24
CA SER A 29 -8.06 -15.97 13.22
C SER A 29 -7.17 -15.46 12.07
N PRO A 30 -7.47 -15.78 10.80
CA PRO A 30 -6.85 -15.12 9.66
C PRO A 30 -7.38 -13.68 9.62
N ALA A 31 -6.98 -12.88 10.60
CA ALA A 31 -7.26 -11.47 10.62
C ALA A 31 -6.28 -10.88 9.61
N ASN A 32 -6.80 -10.79 8.38
CA ASN A 32 -6.35 -10.00 7.26
C ASN A 32 -6.26 -8.53 7.72
N THR A 33 -5.35 -8.26 8.66
CA THR A 33 -5.32 -7.07 9.48
C THR A 33 -4.90 -5.93 8.57
N PRO A 34 -5.78 -4.95 8.37
CA PRO A 34 -5.47 -3.85 7.48
C PRO A 34 -4.28 -3.06 8.02
N ILE A 35 -3.33 -2.74 7.14
CA ILE A 35 -2.17 -1.92 7.51
C ILE A 35 -2.56 -0.46 7.29
N SER A 36 -2.38 0.39 8.31
CA SER A 36 -2.44 1.84 8.13
C SER A 36 -1.52 2.27 6.99
N PHE A 37 -2.06 3.01 6.02
CA PHE A 37 -1.26 3.51 4.90
C PHE A 37 -0.09 4.37 5.40
N PHE A 38 -0.32 5.18 6.43
CA PHE A 38 0.70 6.05 7.02
C PHE A 38 1.82 5.22 7.66
N ASP A 39 1.48 4.22 8.47
CA ASP A 39 2.48 3.35 9.11
C ASP A 39 3.32 2.58 8.08
N PHE A 40 2.73 2.31 6.90
CA PHE A 40 3.41 1.62 5.82
C PHE A 40 4.41 2.49 5.06
N VAL A 41 4.12 3.78 4.86
CA VAL A 41 4.95 4.68 4.02
C VAL A 41 5.87 5.59 4.82
N ILE A 42 5.58 5.86 6.09
CA ILE A 42 6.37 6.77 6.92
C ILE A 42 7.73 6.15 7.26
N ASP A 43 8.79 6.84 6.86
CA ASP A 43 10.11 6.71 7.48
C ASP A 43 10.18 7.77 8.59
N PRO A 44 10.38 7.40 9.87
CA PRO A 44 10.44 8.37 10.98
C PRO A 44 11.71 9.23 10.98
N ASN A 45 12.71 8.89 10.16
CA ASN A 45 14.00 9.57 10.11
C ASN A 45 14.17 10.43 8.85
N SER A 46 13.33 10.23 7.82
CA SER A 46 13.46 10.93 6.54
C SER A 46 12.11 11.22 5.88
N PHE A 47 11.76 12.51 5.82
CA PHE A 47 10.61 12.99 5.06
C PHE A 47 10.75 12.66 3.57
N ALA A 48 11.96 12.79 3.01
CA ALA A 48 12.21 12.48 1.60
C ALA A 48 11.91 11.01 1.30
N HIS A 49 12.36 10.09 2.16
CA HIS A 49 12.05 8.67 2.01
C HIS A 49 10.55 8.39 2.18
N THR A 50 9.85 9.13 3.05
CA THR A 50 8.38 9.00 3.18
C THR A 50 7.69 9.35 1.86
N VAL A 51 8.09 10.46 1.22
CA VAL A 51 7.57 10.86 -0.09
C VAL A 51 7.94 9.83 -1.18
N GLU A 52 9.16 9.29 -1.16
CA GLU A 52 9.58 8.22 -2.08
C GLU A 52 8.78 6.93 -1.89
N ASN A 53 8.53 6.51 -0.64
CA ASN A 53 7.68 5.36 -0.32
C ASN A 53 6.26 5.56 -0.86
N MET A 54 5.67 6.74 -0.65
CA MET A 54 4.35 7.09 -1.22
C MET A 54 4.36 7.02 -2.75
N PHE A 55 5.43 7.51 -3.39
CA PHE A 55 5.60 7.43 -4.84
C PHE A 55 5.68 5.98 -5.33
N HIS A 56 6.43 5.12 -4.66
CA HIS A 56 6.51 3.70 -5.00
C HIS A 56 5.18 2.96 -4.83
N VAL A 57 4.44 3.25 -3.74
CA VAL A 57 3.10 2.68 -3.54
C VAL A 57 2.13 3.13 -4.63
N SER A 58 2.27 4.34 -5.16
CA SER A 58 1.44 4.80 -6.29
C SER A 58 1.59 3.91 -7.53
N PHE A 59 2.77 3.33 -7.77
CA PHE A 59 2.96 2.35 -8.85
C PHE A 59 2.23 1.03 -8.56
N LEU A 60 2.29 0.55 -7.32
CA LEU A 60 1.55 -0.67 -6.92
C LEU A 60 0.04 -0.51 -7.12
N ILE A 61 -0.51 0.65 -6.79
CA ILE A 61 -1.94 0.96 -6.98
C ILE A 61 -2.27 1.08 -8.48
N ARG A 62 -1.45 1.81 -9.25
CA ARG A 62 -1.62 1.95 -10.70
C ARG A 62 -1.62 0.60 -11.41
N ASP A 63 -0.73 -0.29 -10.99
CA ASP A 63 -0.52 -1.61 -11.61
C ASP A 63 -1.48 -2.67 -11.03
N GLY A 64 -2.39 -2.27 -10.13
CA GLY A 64 -3.43 -3.14 -9.56
C GLY A 64 -2.91 -4.16 -8.54
N LEU A 65 -1.66 -4.02 -8.08
CA LEU A 65 -0.99 -4.93 -7.13
C LEU A 65 -1.34 -4.61 -5.67
N ALA A 66 -1.77 -3.39 -5.39
CA ALA A 66 -2.27 -2.97 -4.08
C ALA A 66 -3.51 -2.09 -4.23
N ARG A 67 -4.29 -1.95 -3.16
CA ARG A 67 -5.42 -1.01 -3.08
C ARG A 67 -5.43 -0.28 -1.75
N ILE A 68 -5.93 0.95 -1.77
CA ILE A 68 -6.25 1.74 -0.56
C ILE A 68 -7.76 1.76 -0.36
N LYS A 69 -8.20 1.56 0.88
CA LYS A 69 -9.59 1.77 1.33
C LYS A 69 -9.56 2.54 2.66
N LEU A 70 -10.73 2.99 3.09
CA LEU A 70 -10.89 3.54 4.44
C LEU A 70 -11.36 2.43 5.38
N ASP A 71 -10.88 2.44 6.62
CA ASP A 71 -11.38 1.60 7.70
C ASP A 71 -12.64 2.19 8.36
N GLU A 72 -13.05 1.63 9.50
CA GLU A 72 -14.22 2.06 10.25
C GLU A 72 -14.08 3.48 10.83
N ASP A 73 -12.84 3.94 11.03
CA ASP A 73 -12.50 5.26 11.55
C ASP A 73 -12.23 6.28 10.42
N GLU A 74 -12.57 5.91 9.17
CA GLU A 74 -12.29 6.70 7.96
C GLU A 74 -10.78 6.93 7.70
N LEU A 75 -9.91 6.09 8.26
CA LEU A 75 -8.46 6.18 8.07
C LEU A 75 -7.99 5.31 6.88
N PRO A 76 -7.01 5.78 6.08
CA PRO A 76 -6.55 5.05 4.92
C PRO A 76 -5.74 3.81 5.33
N ILE A 77 -6.13 2.67 4.78
CA ILE A 77 -5.47 1.38 4.95
C ILE A 77 -5.10 0.79 3.59
N ILE A 78 -3.96 0.10 3.54
CA ILE A 78 -3.42 -0.54 2.34
C ILE A 78 -3.46 -2.07 2.46
N GLU A 79 -3.80 -2.74 1.36
CA GLU A 79 -3.77 -4.20 1.27
C GLU A 79 -3.36 -4.67 -0.13
N PRO A 80 -2.72 -5.85 -0.25
CA PRO A 80 -2.39 -6.42 -1.55
C PRO A 80 -3.68 -6.81 -2.30
N THR A 81 -3.66 -6.67 -3.62
CA THR A 81 -4.73 -7.21 -4.47
C THR A 81 -4.46 -8.69 -4.71
N LYS A 82 -5.45 -9.56 -4.48
CA LYS A 82 -5.33 -10.97 -4.87
C LYS A 82 -5.23 -11.03 -6.40
N PRO A 83 -4.34 -11.86 -6.97
CA PRO A 83 -4.40 -12.16 -8.40
C PRO A 83 -5.68 -12.96 -8.66
N SER A 84 -6.80 -12.28 -8.87
CA SER A 84 -8.01 -12.91 -9.35
C SER A 84 -7.69 -13.41 -10.76
N GLY A 85 -7.72 -14.73 -10.96
CA GLY A 85 -7.73 -15.31 -12.29
C GLY A 85 -8.82 -14.58 -13.10
N ARG A 86 -8.47 -14.17 -14.33
CA ARG A 86 -9.37 -13.57 -15.32
C ARG A 86 -10.78 -14.15 -15.17
N GLY A 87 -11.73 -13.40 -14.60
CA GLY A 87 -13.09 -13.93 -14.45
C GLY A 87 -14.05 -13.16 -13.54
N GLU A 88 -13.57 -12.37 -12.57
CA GLU A 88 -14.45 -11.58 -11.72
C GLU A 88 -14.23 -10.08 -11.96
N GLU A 89 -14.71 -9.62 -13.11
CA GLU A 89 -15.16 -8.24 -13.31
C GLU A 89 -16.44 -8.00 -12.48
N ASP A 90 -16.38 -8.14 -11.16
CA ASP A 90 -17.49 -7.76 -10.30
C ASP A 90 -17.43 -6.24 -10.01
N GLY A 91 -17.95 -5.48 -10.98
CA GLY A 91 -18.67 -4.22 -10.72
C GLY A 91 -17.88 -2.97 -10.31
N ARG A 92 -16.53 -2.97 -10.37
CA ARG A 92 -15.73 -1.76 -10.03
C ARG A 92 -14.70 -1.33 -11.08
N ALA A 93 -14.84 -1.74 -12.33
CA ALA A 93 -14.06 -1.19 -13.45
C ALA A 93 -14.25 0.35 -13.67
N GLY A 94 -15.10 1.01 -12.88
CA GLY A 94 -15.31 2.47 -12.90
C GLY A 94 -14.96 3.22 -11.61
N ALA A 95 -14.59 2.54 -10.51
CA ALA A 95 -14.26 3.21 -9.26
C ALA A 95 -12.74 3.40 -9.18
N ARG A 96 -12.25 4.44 -9.86
CA ARG A 96 -10.89 4.93 -9.69
C ARG A 96 -10.76 5.41 -8.24
N ASN A 97 -10.39 4.53 -7.32
CA ASN A 97 -10.18 4.87 -5.91
C ASN A 97 -8.94 5.75 -5.77
N GLN A 98 -9.11 7.04 -6.07
CA GLN A 98 -8.10 8.06 -5.83
C GLN A 98 -8.23 8.52 -4.38
N VAL A 99 -7.12 8.47 -3.66
CA VAL A 99 -6.99 9.08 -2.33
C VAL A 99 -6.06 10.27 -2.47
N VAL A 100 -6.51 11.44 -2.05
CA VAL A 100 -5.69 12.65 -1.99
C VAL A 100 -5.23 12.80 -0.54
N ILE A 101 -3.92 12.76 -0.34
CA ILE A 101 -3.29 12.86 0.98
C ILE A 101 -2.45 14.13 1.00
N SER A 102 -2.69 14.97 2.01
CA SER A 102 -1.82 16.11 2.31
C SER A 102 -0.90 15.70 3.45
N LEU A 103 0.40 15.94 3.29
CA LEU A 103 1.41 15.68 4.31
C LEU A 103 2.45 16.79 4.23
N ASP A 104 2.59 17.57 5.29
CA ASP A 104 3.67 18.54 5.40
C ASP A 104 4.82 18.05 6.30
N GLN A 105 6.02 18.60 6.13
CA GLN A 105 7.21 18.15 6.87
C GLN A 105 7.11 18.40 8.39
N ARG A 106 6.30 19.38 8.82
CA ARG A 106 6.05 19.65 10.24
C ARG A 106 5.04 18.64 10.80
N GLU A 107 4.00 18.30 10.04
CA GLU A 107 3.02 17.26 10.37
C GLU A 107 3.59 15.84 10.37
N TRP A 108 4.60 15.57 9.53
CA TRP A 108 5.29 14.28 9.47
C TRP A 108 6.12 13.95 10.72
N LYS A 109 6.56 14.97 11.48
CA LYS A 109 7.36 14.80 12.71
C LYS A 109 6.51 14.63 13.95
#